data_AF-A0A924UDD9-F1
#
_entry.id   AF-A0A924UDD9-F1
#
_cell.length_a   1.000
_cell.length_b   1.000
_cell.length_c   1.000
_cell.angle_alpha   90.00
_cell.angle_beta   90.00
_cell.angle_gamma   90.00
#
_symmetry.space_group_name_H-M   'P 1'
#
loop_
_entity.id
_entity.type
_entity.pdbx_description
1 polymer ?
#
loop_
_entity_poly.entity_id
_entity_poly.type
_entity_poly.pdbx_seq_one_letter_code
_entity_poly.pdbx_strand_id
1 'polypeptide(L)'
;MEARRLFEPHVARMAALHATPADLERMRSAVHLSEQTSALPRHGKITDEVAQNMTVASTRFNIAVARATQNSVIVQMMEVMMRRMEAVRVMAVRALPDIALSTQTLSKSLAAIESGDPAQIDRATLERIEILEAAWRQESGTPMPCRMRVLPVAHQAVQGPITRRKS
;
A
#
# COMPACT_ATOMS: atom_id res chain seq x y z
N MET A 1 0.37 2.89 -12.12
CA MET A 1 -0.59 2.79 -11.00
C MET A 1 -1.29 1.45 -10.96
N GLU A 2 -1.83 0.93 -12.06
CA GLU A 2 -2.60 -0.33 -12.07
C GLU A 2 -1.87 -1.55 -11.49
N ALA A 3 -0.58 -1.73 -11.80
CA ALA A 3 0.22 -2.81 -11.21
C ALA A 3 0.23 -2.79 -9.66
N ARG A 4 0.21 -1.59 -9.05
CA ARG A 4 0.13 -1.45 -7.58
C ARG A 4 -1.21 -1.93 -7.04
N ARG A 5 -2.33 -1.68 -7.75
CA ARG A 5 -3.67 -2.12 -7.34
C ARG A 5 -3.80 -3.65 -7.32
N LEU A 6 -3.19 -4.32 -8.29
CA LEU A 6 -3.19 -5.78 -8.39
C LEU A 6 -2.25 -6.43 -7.36
N PHE A 7 -1.12 -5.78 -7.05
CA PHE A 7 -0.06 -6.39 -6.26
C PHE A 7 -0.12 -6.06 -4.77
N GLU A 8 -0.24 -4.77 -4.41
CA GLU A 8 -0.04 -4.32 -3.02
C GLU A 8 -1.04 -4.90 -2.01
N PRO A 9 -2.35 -5.02 -2.31
CA PRO A 9 -3.29 -5.63 -1.36
C PRO A 9 -2.93 -7.08 -1.02
N HIS A 10 -2.46 -7.85 -2.01
CA HIS A 10 -2.09 -9.25 -1.82
C HIS A 10 -0.83 -9.36 -0.96
N VAL A 11 0.16 -8.49 -1.21
CA VAL A 11 1.36 -8.40 -0.38
C VAL A 11 1.01 -8.01 1.06
N ALA A 12 0.10 -7.05 1.26
CA ALA A 12 -0.32 -6.62 2.59
C ALA A 12 -1.06 -7.72 3.36
N ARG A 13 -1.92 -8.51 2.70
CA ARG A 13 -2.57 -9.67 3.34
C ARG A 13 -1.57 -10.75 3.72
N MET A 14 -0.62 -11.06 2.83
CA MET A 14 0.45 -12.00 3.13
C MET A 14 1.33 -11.51 4.29
N ALA A 15 1.63 -10.21 4.33
CA ALA A 15 2.36 -9.60 5.43
C ALA A 15 1.61 -9.80 6.76
N ALA A 16 0.30 -9.56 6.79
CA ALA A 16 -0.50 -9.75 8.00
C ALA A 16 -0.49 -11.20 8.52
N LEU A 17 -0.39 -12.20 7.62
CA LEU A 17 -0.31 -13.62 7.98
C LEU A 17 1.08 -14.05 8.50
N HIS A 18 2.14 -13.39 8.06
CA HIS A 18 3.52 -13.85 8.29
C HIS A 18 4.39 -12.87 9.11
N ALA A 19 3.89 -11.67 9.41
CA ALA A 19 4.64 -10.64 10.10
C ALA A 19 5.12 -11.12 11.47
N THR A 20 6.42 -10.95 11.71
CA THR A 20 7.00 -11.06 13.04
C THR A 20 6.82 -9.74 13.80
N PRO A 21 6.98 -9.73 15.15
CA PRO A 21 6.98 -8.48 15.90
C PRO A 21 8.01 -7.46 15.39
N ALA A 22 9.18 -7.93 14.94
CA ALA A 22 10.21 -7.07 14.36
C ALA A 22 9.81 -6.48 13.00
N ASP A 23 8.98 -7.18 12.22
CA ASP A 23 8.42 -6.65 10.98
C ASP A 23 7.45 -5.50 11.25
N LEU A 24 6.52 -5.71 12.18
CA LEU A 24 5.55 -4.70 12.59
C LEU A 24 6.26 -3.45 13.14
N GLU A 25 7.33 -3.64 13.91
CA GLU A 25 8.12 -2.51 14.43
C GLU A 25 8.79 -1.70 13.32
N ARG A 26 9.26 -2.35 12.25
CA ARG A 26 9.79 -1.65 11.07
C ARG A 26 8.69 -0.86 10.34
N MET A 27 7.47 -1.39 10.29
CA MET A 27 6.33 -0.67 9.73
C MET A 27 5.97 0.56 10.59
N ARG A 28 5.89 0.40 11.92
CA ARG A 28 5.68 1.50 12.89
C ARG A 28 6.73 2.58 12.75
N SER A 29 8.01 2.19 12.67
CA SER A 29 9.12 3.13 12.47
C SER A 29 8.96 3.96 11.19
N ALA A 30 8.44 3.38 10.11
CA ALA A 30 8.16 4.09 8.87
C ALA A 30 6.95 5.04 9.00
N VAL A 31 5.89 4.62 9.72
CA VAL A 31 4.75 5.50 10.05
C VAL A 31 5.22 6.68 10.91
N HIS A 32 6.04 6.43 11.92
CA HIS A 32 6.59 7.48 12.78
C HIS A 32 7.41 8.52 12.00
N LEU A 33 8.21 8.08 11.03
CA LEU A 33 8.91 9.00 10.13
C LEU A 33 7.94 9.87 9.32
N SER A 34 6.80 9.33 8.90
CA SER A 34 5.77 10.10 8.20
C SER A 34 5.10 11.13 9.13
N GLU A 35 4.86 10.78 10.40
CA GLU A 35 4.32 11.67 11.43
C GLU A 35 5.26 12.87 11.66
N GLN A 36 6.55 12.60 11.86
CA GLN A 36 7.58 13.64 12.00
C GLN A 36 7.61 14.57 10.77
N THR A 37 7.47 14.00 9.57
CA THR A 37 7.43 14.77 8.32
C THR A 37 6.18 15.66 8.21
N SER A 38 5.03 15.19 8.72
CA SER A 38 3.78 15.94 8.71
C SER A 38 3.66 16.99 9.83
N ALA A 39 4.37 16.81 10.95
CA ALA A 39 4.30 17.70 12.12
C ALA A 39 5.06 19.04 11.94
N LEU A 40 5.87 19.16 10.89
CA LEU A 40 6.61 20.39 10.59
C LEU A 40 5.61 21.54 10.29
N PRO A 41 5.70 22.69 11.00
CA PRO A 41 4.80 23.83 10.78
C PRO A 41 4.84 24.29 9.32
N ARG A 42 3.68 24.48 8.68
CA ARG A 42 3.63 24.99 7.31
C ARG A 42 2.55 26.03 7.07
N HIS A 43 2.92 26.99 6.25
CA HIS A 43 2.02 27.91 5.58
C HIS A 43 2.19 27.70 4.07
N GLY A 44 1.12 27.35 3.37
CA GLY A 44 1.14 27.18 1.91
C GLY A 44 1.40 25.76 1.40
N LYS A 45 1.89 25.66 0.17
CA LYS A 45 2.05 24.41 -0.59
C LYS A 45 3.12 23.48 0.02
N ILE A 46 2.98 22.17 -0.23
CA ILE A 46 3.97 21.15 0.17
C ILE A 46 5.28 21.40 -0.60
N THR A 47 6.39 21.52 0.12
CA THR A 47 7.73 21.71 -0.48
C THR A 47 8.29 20.40 -1.04
N ASP A 48 9.22 20.50 -1.98
CA ASP A 48 9.86 19.31 -2.59
C ASP A 48 10.59 18.45 -1.55
N GLU A 49 11.28 19.08 -0.59
CA GLU A 49 11.95 18.36 0.51
C GLU A 49 10.96 17.48 1.28
N VAL A 50 9.78 18.01 1.55
CA VAL A 50 8.77 17.25 2.30
C VAL A 50 8.16 16.16 1.44
N ALA A 51 7.85 16.47 0.19
CA ALA A 51 7.33 15.47 -0.73
C ALA A 51 8.32 14.29 -0.84
N GLN A 52 9.63 14.58 -0.87
CA GLN A 52 10.69 13.58 -0.85
C GLN A 52 10.71 12.80 0.47
N ASN A 53 10.71 13.46 1.63
CA ASN A 53 10.75 12.81 2.94
C ASN A 53 9.53 11.90 3.17
N MET A 54 8.33 12.35 2.79
CA MET A 54 7.11 11.55 2.86
C MET A 54 7.15 10.36 1.88
N THR A 55 7.73 10.54 0.69
CA THR A 55 7.92 9.45 -0.27
C THR A 55 8.92 8.41 0.26
N VAL A 56 9.97 8.84 0.96
CA VAL A 56 10.91 7.94 1.65
C VAL A 56 10.21 7.15 2.75
N ALA A 57 9.40 7.80 3.59
CA ALA A 57 8.61 7.13 4.63
C ALA A 57 7.67 6.08 4.03
N SER A 58 6.91 6.46 3.00
CA SER A 58 6.00 5.57 2.27
C SER A 58 6.71 4.38 1.61
N THR A 59 7.91 4.62 1.06
CA THR A 59 8.73 3.56 0.46
C THR A 59 9.23 2.60 1.53
N ARG A 60 9.76 3.11 2.65
CA ARG A 60 10.21 2.28 3.78
C ARG A 60 9.09 1.41 4.32
N PHE A 61 7.88 1.98 4.45
CA PHE A 61 6.69 1.24 4.85
C PHE A 61 6.40 0.09 3.87
N ASN A 62 6.30 0.37 2.57
CA ASN A 62 6.00 -0.66 1.56
C ASN A 62 7.05 -1.79 1.52
N ILE A 63 8.33 -1.45 1.69
CA ILE A 63 9.40 -2.45 1.77
C ILE A 63 9.31 -3.25 3.07
N ALA A 64 8.97 -2.64 4.21
CA ALA A 64 8.74 -3.36 5.46
C ALA A 64 7.57 -4.35 5.34
N VAL A 65 6.45 -3.92 4.73
CA VAL A 65 5.30 -4.81 4.42
C VAL A 65 5.74 -5.96 3.52
N ALA A 66 6.47 -5.70 2.43
CA ALA A 66 6.95 -6.76 1.56
C ALA A 66 7.90 -7.74 2.27
N ARG A 67 8.79 -7.25 3.15
CA ARG A 67 9.69 -8.10 3.94
C ARG A 67 8.95 -8.98 4.94
N ALA A 68 7.87 -8.47 5.53
CA ALA A 68 7.02 -9.22 6.45
C ALA A 68 6.36 -10.45 5.82
N THR A 69 6.26 -10.50 4.49
CA THR A 69 5.81 -11.72 3.78
C THR A 69 6.78 -12.89 3.86
N GLN A 70 8.01 -12.66 4.34
CA GLN A 70 9.10 -13.65 4.38
C GLN A 70 9.44 -14.26 3.00
N ASN A 71 9.09 -13.56 1.91
CA ASN A 71 9.31 -14.02 0.54
C ASN A 71 10.23 -13.05 -0.22
N SER A 72 11.45 -13.46 -0.50
CA SER A 72 12.48 -12.63 -1.13
C SER A 72 12.11 -12.16 -2.55
N VAL A 73 11.32 -12.93 -3.29
CA VAL A 73 10.85 -12.55 -4.64
C VAL A 73 9.87 -11.38 -4.54
N ILE A 74 8.94 -11.42 -3.58
CA ILE A 74 8.00 -10.32 -3.34
C ILE A 74 8.73 -9.04 -2.93
N VAL A 75 9.76 -9.15 -2.09
CA VAL A 75 10.60 -7.99 -1.73
C VAL A 75 11.24 -7.38 -2.97
N GLN A 76 11.88 -8.17 -3.82
CA GLN A 76 12.52 -7.67 -5.04
C GLN A 76 11.52 -7.02 -6.01
N MET A 77 10.35 -7.63 -6.20
CA MET A 77 9.28 -7.06 -7.03
C MET A 77 8.79 -5.72 -6.48
N MET A 78 8.57 -5.64 -5.15
CA MET A 78 8.17 -4.40 -4.50
C MET A 78 9.24 -3.32 -4.66
N GLU A 79 10.52 -3.64 -4.46
CA GLU A 79 11.63 -2.71 -4.63
C GLU A 79 11.71 -2.15 -6.05
N VAL A 80 11.60 -3.01 -7.07
CA VAL A 80 11.58 -2.58 -8.48
C VAL A 80 10.39 -1.66 -8.74
N MET A 81 9.20 -2.03 -8.25
CA MET A 81 8.00 -1.23 -8.40
C MET A 81 8.13 0.13 -7.70
N MET A 82 8.68 0.17 -6.48
CA MET A 82 8.91 1.41 -5.76
C MET A 82 9.89 2.31 -6.51
N ARG A 83 11.03 1.79 -6.98
CA ARG A 83 12.02 2.57 -7.75
C ARG A 83 11.41 3.18 -9.01
N ARG A 84 10.69 2.39 -9.81
CA ARG A 84 10.06 2.87 -11.06
C ARG A 84 8.99 3.94 -10.83
N MET A 85 8.35 3.92 -9.67
CA MET A 85 7.25 4.81 -9.32
C MET A 85 7.71 6.03 -8.49
N GLU A 86 9.00 6.21 -8.21
CA GLU A 86 9.51 7.25 -7.31
C GLU A 86 9.08 8.65 -7.75
N ALA A 87 9.42 9.05 -8.99
CA ALA A 87 9.07 10.37 -9.52
C ALA A 87 7.56 10.63 -9.50
N VAL A 88 6.76 9.62 -9.86
CA VAL A 88 5.30 9.68 -9.83
C VAL A 88 4.78 9.90 -8.41
N ARG A 89 5.35 9.21 -7.42
CA ARG A 89 4.96 9.37 -6.00
C ARG A 89 5.35 10.74 -5.45
N VAL A 90 6.56 11.23 -5.75
CA VAL A 90 7.00 12.57 -5.30
C VAL A 90 6.06 13.65 -5.84
N MET A 91 5.74 13.59 -7.14
CA MET A 91 4.76 14.50 -7.74
C MET A 91 3.38 14.39 -7.09
N ALA A 92 2.88 13.17 -6.90
CA ALA A 92 1.58 12.94 -6.26
C ALA A 92 1.52 13.52 -4.85
N VAL A 93 2.57 13.30 -4.04
CA VAL A 93 2.64 13.81 -2.68
C VAL A 93 2.67 15.34 -2.67
N ARG A 94 3.42 15.96 -3.58
CA ARG A 94 3.47 17.43 -3.71
C ARG A 94 2.10 18.02 -4.07
N ALA A 95 1.31 17.29 -4.86
CA ALA A 95 -0.02 17.69 -5.29
C ALA A 95 -1.12 17.43 -4.24
N LEU A 96 -0.80 16.82 -3.10
CA LEU A 96 -1.78 16.63 -2.03
C LEU A 96 -2.21 17.98 -1.45
N PRO A 97 -3.50 18.13 -1.09
CA PRO A 97 -3.98 19.34 -0.41
C PRO A 97 -3.42 19.46 1.01
N ASP A 98 -3.16 18.32 1.65
CA ASP A 98 -2.57 18.23 2.98
C ASP A 98 -1.69 16.96 3.07
N ILE A 99 -0.46 17.13 3.57
CA ILE A 99 0.49 16.05 3.78
C ILE A 99 0.00 15.05 4.84
N ALA A 100 -0.83 15.50 5.79
CA ALA A 100 -1.38 14.67 6.85
C ALA A 100 -2.24 13.52 6.31
N LEU A 101 -2.83 13.67 5.11
CA LEU A 101 -3.55 12.59 4.43
C LEU A 101 -2.64 11.41 4.11
N SER A 102 -1.39 11.67 3.71
CA SER A 102 -0.41 10.62 3.46
C SER A 102 -0.06 9.87 4.75
N THR A 103 0.21 10.60 5.84
CA THR A 103 0.46 10.01 7.17
C THR A 103 -0.73 9.17 7.63
N GLN A 104 -1.95 9.72 7.57
CA GLN A 104 -3.15 9.04 8.03
C GLN A 104 -3.39 7.72 7.28
N THR A 105 -3.21 7.70 5.96
CA THR A 105 -3.41 6.48 5.15
C THR A 105 -2.33 5.42 5.41
N LEU A 106 -1.10 5.83 5.72
CA LEU A 106 -0.06 4.92 6.21
C LEU A 106 -0.46 4.30 7.56
N SER A 107 -0.86 5.13 8.53
CA SER A 107 -1.28 4.64 9.86
C SER A 107 -2.49 3.71 9.78
N LYS A 108 -3.50 4.03 8.95
CA LYS A 108 -4.63 3.13 8.67
C LYS A 108 -4.20 1.80 8.06
N SER A 109 -3.26 1.82 7.12
CA SER A 109 -2.73 0.61 6.49
C SER A 109 -2.01 -0.28 7.52
N LEU A 110 -1.23 0.31 8.42
CA LEU A 110 -0.58 -0.41 9.51
C LEU A 110 -1.61 -1.06 10.44
N ALA A 111 -2.57 -0.28 10.93
CA ALA A 111 -3.61 -0.79 11.83
C ALA A 111 -4.41 -1.93 11.18
N ALA A 112 -4.70 -1.83 9.88
CA ALA A 112 -5.36 -2.90 9.14
C ALA A 112 -4.50 -4.17 9.07
N ILE A 113 -3.19 -4.05 8.80
CA ILE A 113 -2.26 -5.19 8.79
C ILE A 113 -2.18 -5.83 10.18
N GLU A 114 -2.08 -5.03 11.24
CA GLU A 114 -2.05 -5.51 12.63
C GLU A 114 -3.34 -6.22 13.05
N SER A 115 -4.49 -5.80 12.49
CA SER A 115 -5.78 -6.46 12.75
C SER A 115 -5.90 -7.85 12.12
N GLY A 116 -5.14 -8.12 11.06
CA GLY A 116 -5.25 -9.35 10.27
C GLY A 116 -6.51 -9.48 9.41
N ASP A 117 -7.44 -8.50 9.44
CA ASP A 117 -8.69 -8.55 8.67
C ASP A 117 -8.45 -8.25 7.18
N PRO A 118 -8.64 -9.23 6.28
CA PRO A 118 -8.41 -9.06 4.85
C PRO A 118 -9.21 -7.92 4.22
N ALA A 119 -10.44 -7.68 4.67
CA ALA A 119 -11.31 -6.65 4.10
C ALA A 119 -10.85 -5.25 4.50
N GLN A 120 -10.36 -5.09 5.74
CA GLN A 120 -9.77 -3.83 6.19
C GLN A 120 -8.45 -3.56 5.50
N ILE A 121 -7.61 -4.58 5.33
CA ILE A 121 -6.32 -4.48 4.63
C ILE A 121 -6.52 -4.02 3.19
N ASP A 122 -7.44 -4.65 2.46
CA ASP A 122 -7.73 -4.30 1.07
C ASP A 122 -8.25 -2.87 0.96
N ARG A 123 -9.19 -2.48 1.84
CA ARG A 123 -9.75 -1.13 1.86
C ARG A 123 -8.67 -0.08 2.13
N ALA A 124 -7.87 -0.24 3.18
CA ALA A 124 -6.84 0.72 3.57
C ALA A 124 -5.74 0.83 2.50
N THR A 125 -5.33 -0.30 1.92
CA THR A 125 -4.31 -0.32 0.86
C THR A 125 -4.82 0.38 -0.41
N LEU A 126 -6.05 0.10 -0.83
CA LEU A 126 -6.65 0.71 -2.01
C LEU A 126 -6.92 2.21 -1.81
N GLU A 127 -7.39 2.63 -0.63
CA GLU A 127 -7.60 4.05 -0.29
C GLU A 127 -6.30 4.85 -0.49
N ARG A 128 -5.17 4.32 0.00
CA ARG A 128 -3.86 4.96 -0.14
C ARG A 128 -3.41 5.05 -1.61
N ILE A 129 -3.63 4.00 -2.41
CA ILE A 129 -3.33 4.03 -3.85
C ILE A 129 -4.20 5.06 -4.55
N GLU A 130 -5.50 5.13 -4.19
CA GLU A 130 -6.48 6.05 -4.78
C GLU A 130 -6.14 7.51 -4.53
N ILE A 131 -5.71 7.86 -3.32
CA ILE A 131 -5.29 9.23 -2.99
C ILE A 131 -4.09 9.66 -3.81
N LEU A 132 -3.04 8.82 -3.89
CA LEU A 132 -1.86 9.13 -4.70
C LEU A 132 -2.20 9.19 -6.19
N GLU A 133 -3.11 8.34 -6.66
CA GLU A 133 -3.55 8.34 -8.04
C GLU A 133 -4.33 9.62 -8.40
N ALA A 134 -5.25 10.04 -7.54
CA ALA A 134 -6.02 11.26 -7.74
C ALA A 134 -5.11 12.50 -7.78
N ALA A 135 -4.18 12.60 -6.82
CA ALA A 135 -3.24 13.71 -6.75
C ALA A 135 -2.32 13.75 -7.99
N TRP A 136 -1.82 12.59 -8.44
CA TRP A 136 -1.03 12.51 -9.65
C TRP A 136 -1.83 12.91 -10.91
N ARG A 137 -3.09 12.47 -11.04
CA ARG A 137 -3.94 12.83 -12.20
C ARG A 137 -4.17 14.34 -12.28
N GLN A 138 -4.40 14.98 -11.13
CA GLN A 138 -4.59 16.42 -11.07
C GLN A 138 -3.35 17.19 -11.54
N GLU A 139 -2.16 16.73 -11.14
CA GLU A 139 -0.88 17.38 -11.50
C GLU A 139 -0.44 17.09 -12.95
N SER A 140 -0.65 15.86 -13.43
CA SER A 140 -0.17 15.41 -14.75
C SER A 140 -1.12 15.73 -15.91
N GLY A 141 -2.35 16.15 -15.65
CA GLY A 141 -3.37 16.43 -16.67
C GLY A 141 -3.76 15.24 -17.54
N THR A 142 -3.33 14.02 -17.19
CA THR A 142 -3.50 12.83 -18.05
C THR A 142 -4.60 11.91 -17.51
N PRO A 143 -5.66 11.61 -18.29
CA PRO A 143 -6.65 10.61 -17.89
C PRO A 143 -6.06 9.19 -17.97
N MET A 144 -6.31 8.36 -16.96
CA MET A 144 -5.89 6.94 -16.94
C MET A 144 -6.98 6.05 -17.58
N PRO A 145 -6.59 4.98 -18.30
CA PRO A 145 -7.54 3.97 -18.78
C PRO A 145 -8.30 3.29 -17.63
N CYS A 146 -9.53 2.87 -17.94
CA CYS A 146 -10.62 2.52 -17.04
C CYS A 146 -10.29 1.43 -15.99
N ARG A 147 -10.88 1.56 -14.80
CA ARG A 147 -10.85 0.56 -13.69
C ARG A 147 -11.11 -0.85 -14.24
N MET A 148 -10.14 -1.77 -14.12
CA MET A 148 -10.48 -3.18 -14.19
C MET A 148 -11.29 -3.56 -12.95
N ARG A 149 -12.55 -3.91 -13.14
CA ARG A 149 -13.42 -4.41 -12.07
C ARG A 149 -12.90 -5.80 -11.68
N VAL A 150 -12.07 -5.87 -10.64
CA VAL A 150 -11.66 -7.17 -10.07
C VAL A 150 -12.91 -7.81 -9.49
N LEU A 151 -13.45 -8.82 -10.19
CA LEU A 151 -14.58 -9.61 -9.70
C LEU A 151 -14.12 -10.40 -8.47
N PRO A 152 -14.94 -10.50 -7.42
CA PRO A 152 -14.61 -11.36 -6.29
C PRO A 152 -14.49 -12.81 -6.79
N VAL A 153 -13.34 -13.44 -6.53
CA VAL A 153 -13.16 -14.87 -6.77
C VAL A 153 -14.07 -15.60 -5.79
N ALA A 154 -15.19 -16.12 -6.29
CA ALA A 154 -16.02 -17.05 -5.53
C ALA A 154 -15.19 -18.30 -5.25
N HIS A 155 -14.83 -18.54 -3.99
CA HIS A 155 -14.34 -19.84 -3.55
C HIS A 155 -15.47 -20.85 -3.79
N GLN A 156 -15.42 -21.56 -4.92
CA GLN A 156 -16.26 -22.74 -5.11
C GLN A 156 -15.77 -23.81 -4.13
N ALA A 157 -16.61 -24.12 -3.16
CA ALA A 157 -16.42 -25.26 -2.27
C ALA A 157 -16.31 -26.52 -3.14
N VAL A 158 -15.18 -27.22 -3.02
CA VAL A 158 -14.99 -28.56 -3.58
C VAL A 158 -15.94 -29.50 -2.84
N GLN A 159 -17.08 -29.82 -3.47
CA GLN A 159 -17.88 -30.98 -3.11
C GLN A 159 -17.61 -32.08 -4.13
N GLY A 160 -16.59 -32.90 -3.86
CA GLY A 160 -16.41 -34.15 -4.59
C GLY A 160 -17.39 -35.21 -4.08
N PRO A 161 -18.10 -35.95 -4.96
CA PRO A 161 -18.81 -37.13 -4.52
C PRO A 161 -17.84 -38.32 -4.45
N ILE A 162 -17.59 -38.79 -3.23
CA ILE A 162 -17.03 -40.12 -2.95
C ILE A 162 -18.07 -41.15 -3.38
N THR A 163 -17.97 -41.70 -4.59
CA THR A 163 -18.73 -42.90 -4.96
C THR A 163 -18.05 -44.13 -4.36
N ARG A 164 -18.57 -44.54 -3.19
CA ARG A 164 -18.30 -45.85 -2.58
C ARG A 164 -18.89 -46.95 -3.46
N ARG A 165 -18.03 -47.87 -3.91
CA ARG A 165 -18.40 -49.20 -4.44
C ARG A 165 -19.42 -49.89 -3.53
N LYS A 166 -20.43 -50.53 -4.12
CA LYS A 166 -21.07 -51.73 -3.57
C LYS A 166 -21.34 -52.74 -4.68
N SER A 167 -20.86 -53.96 -4.39
CA SER A 167 -21.20 -55.28 -4.95
C SER A 167 -20.91 -55.54 -6.42
#